data_AF-A0A5N7SP51-F1
#
_entry.id   AF-A0A5N7SP51-F1
#
_cell.length_a   1.000
_cell.length_b   1.000
_cell.length_c   1.000
_cell.angle_alpha   90.00
_cell.angle_beta   90.00
_cell.angle_gamma   90.00
#
_symmetry.space_group_name_H-M   'P 1'
#
loop_
_entity.id
_entity.type
_entity.pdbx_description
1 polymer ?
#
loop_
_entity_poly.entity_id
_entity_poly.type
_entity_poly.pdbx_seq_one_letter_code
_entity_poly.pdbx_strand_id
1 'polypeptide(L)'
;IDVKDISFAFGERTMVRDFTTTILRGDRIGLIGPNGSGKTTLLKLLLGELQPAKGEVNAGTNLQIAYFDQYRAVLREDWSAIENVAEGRDFLEFNGKRKHVHAYLQDFMFTPERARAPITRLSGGERNRLLLAKLFAQPSNLLVMDEPTNDLDVETLELLEELLGDYTGTLLLVSHDRDFIDNVVTSTLVMEGDGVIGEYVGGYSDWQRYAASVATPAAAPAAKPAAAAPAATAAAPAAQKRKLAYKEARELEQLPKTIEKLEGDVEGLTSAMNDPSFYTRSSAEVTAHTQQLAKVQAELDAAYARWEELEG
;
A
#
# COMPACT_ATOMS: atom_id res chain seq x y z
N ILE A 1 0.18 0.56 -21.48
CA ILE A 1 1.42 -0.23 -21.32
C ILE A 1 1.05 -1.64 -21.73
N ASP A 2 1.77 -2.22 -22.70
CA ASP A 2 1.52 -3.59 -23.16
C ASP A 2 2.68 -4.48 -22.68
N VAL A 3 2.36 -5.54 -21.96
CA VAL A 3 3.33 -6.43 -21.31
C VAL A 3 3.11 -7.84 -21.85
N LYS A 4 4.18 -8.47 -22.35
CA LYS A 4 4.11 -9.83 -22.90
C LYS A 4 5.17 -10.75 -22.33
N ASP A 5 4.69 -11.81 -21.69
CA ASP A 5 5.42 -12.96 -21.16
C ASP A 5 6.66 -12.57 -20.36
N ILE A 6 6.54 -11.51 -19.56
CA ILE A 6 7.69 -10.98 -18.84
C ILE A 6 8.07 -11.89 -17.68
N SER A 7 9.36 -12.15 -17.55
CA SER A 7 9.92 -12.79 -16.36
C SER A 7 11.08 -11.97 -15.82
N PHE A 8 11.19 -11.91 -14.50
CA PHE A 8 12.26 -11.21 -13.81
C PHE A 8 12.56 -11.87 -12.46
N ALA A 9 13.84 -11.99 -12.13
CA ALA A 9 14.34 -12.58 -10.89
C ALA A 9 15.49 -11.76 -10.32
N PHE A 10 15.57 -11.70 -8.99
CA PHE A 10 16.74 -11.19 -8.27
C PHE A 10 17.51 -12.39 -7.69
N GLY A 11 18.64 -12.73 -8.29
CA GLY A 11 19.39 -13.94 -7.93
C GLY A 11 18.55 -15.18 -8.20
N GLU A 12 18.32 -16.00 -7.18
CA GLU A 12 17.48 -17.21 -7.28
C GLU A 12 15.98 -16.93 -7.04
N ARG A 13 15.62 -15.74 -6.54
CA ARG A 13 14.24 -15.40 -6.22
C ARG A 13 13.51 -14.85 -7.44
N THR A 14 12.54 -15.60 -7.93
CA THR A 14 11.65 -15.16 -9.01
C THR A 14 10.66 -14.12 -8.47
N MET A 15 10.65 -12.93 -9.08
CA MET A 15 9.77 -11.82 -8.68
C MET A 15 8.56 -11.71 -9.59
N VAL A 16 8.74 -11.98 -10.88
CA VAL A 16 7.69 -11.99 -11.91
C VAL A 16 7.96 -13.18 -12.83
N ARG A 17 6.93 -13.97 -13.14
CA ARG A 17 7.02 -15.16 -14.00
C ARG A 17 5.93 -15.16 -15.06
N ASP A 18 6.36 -15.13 -16.31
CA ASP A 18 5.53 -15.23 -17.52
C ASP A 18 4.26 -14.35 -17.48
N PHE A 19 4.41 -13.12 -17.00
CA PHE A 19 3.30 -12.19 -16.81
C PHE A 19 2.96 -11.45 -18.12
N THR A 20 1.68 -11.40 -18.46
CA THR A 20 1.13 -10.72 -19.63
C THR A 20 -0.07 -9.90 -19.19
N THR A 21 -0.11 -8.61 -19.55
CA THR A 21 -1.26 -7.74 -19.29
C THR A 21 -1.24 -6.54 -20.24
N THR A 22 -2.38 -5.88 -20.40
CA THR A 22 -2.49 -4.64 -21.18
C THR A 22 -3.16 -3.58 -20.32
N ILE A 23 -2.40 -2.55 -19.94
CA ILE A 23 -2.87 -1.38 -19.20
C ILE A 23 -3.29 -0.30 -20.20
N LEU A 24 -4.57 0.03 -20.21
CA LEU A 24 -5.18 1.05 -21.07
C LEU A 24 -5.18 2.43 -20.39
N ARG A 25 -5.55 3.45 -21.18
CA ARG A 25 -5.69 4.82 -20.68
C ARG A 25 -6.94 4.92 -19.80
N GLY A 26 -6.78 5.49 -18.61
CA GLY A 26 -7.86 5.65 -17.64
C GLY A 26 -8.05 4.46 -16.71
N ASP A 27 -7.30 3.37 -16.92
CA ASP A 27 -7.32 2.23 -16.00
C ASP A 27 -6.83 2.64 -14.62
N ARG A 28 -7.46 2.06 -13.59
CA ARG A 28 -7.10 2.28 -12.19
C ARG A 28 -6.78 0.93 -11.57
N ILE A 29 -5.49 0.66 -11.41
CA ILE A 29 -4.99 -0.67 -11.08
C ILE A 29 -4.37 -0.64 -9.68
N GLY A 30 -4.92 -1.43 -8.77
CA GLY A 30 -4.33 -1.69 -7.46
C GLY A 30 -3.34 -2.85 -7.51
N LEU A 31 -2.18 -2.73 -6.86
CA LEU A 31 -1.21 -3.80 -6.69
C LEU A 31 -1.29 -4.32 -5.26
N ILE A 32 -1.68 -5.58 -5.11
CA ILE A 32 -1.91 -6.22 -3.80
C ILE A 32 -0.89 -7.34 -3.61
N GLY A 33 -0.36 -7.46 -2.40
CA GLY A 33 0.53 -8.56 -2.02
C GLY A 33 1.38 -8.24 -0.80
N PRO A 34 1.99 -9.26 -0.17
CA PRO A 34 2.79 -9.06 1.03
C PRO A 34 4.05 -8.22 0.77
N ASN A 35 4.68 -7.73 1.83
CA ASN A 35 5.94 -6.99 1.70
C ASN A 35 7.05 -7.87 1.11
N GLY A 36 7.79 -7.30 0.16
CA GLY A 36 8.81 -8.03 -0.59
C GLY A 36 8.27 -9.06 -1.59
N SER A 37 6.95 -9.09 -1.86
CA SER A 37 6.36 -9.94 -2.91
C SER A 37 6.81 -9.57 -4.33
N GLY A 38 7.26 -8.34 -4.53
CA GLY A 38 7.72 -7.83 -5.83
C GLY A 38 6.89 -6.69 -6.40
N LYS A 39 5.92 -6.10 -5.67
CA LYS A 39 5.08 -4.97 -6.13
C LYS A 39 5.90 -3.83 -6.76
N THR A 40 6.89 -3.31 -6.04
CA THR A 40 7.78 -2.24 -6.55
C THR A 40 8.64 -2.72 -7.72
N THR A 41 9.03 -4.00 -7.76
CA THR A 41 9.75 -4.58 -8.91
C THR A 41 8.86 -4.62 -10.15
N LEU A 42 7.60 -5.02 -10.00
CA LEU A 42 6.60 -5.00 -11.06
C LEU A 42 6.37 -3.57 -11.56
N LEU A 43 6.17 -2.60 -10.66
CA LEU A 43 6.06 -1.19 -11.04
C LEU A 43 7.26 -0.74 -11.89
N LYS A 44 8.49 -1.00 -11.42
CA LYS A 44 9.70 -0.62 -12.17
C LYS A 44 9.79 -1.28 -13.54
N LEU A 45 9.35 -2.54 -13.67
CA LEU A 45 9.26 -3.21 -14.98
C LEU A 45 8.22 -2.53 -15.88
N LEU A 46 7.02 -2.25 -15.36
CA LEU A 46 5.94 -1.58 -16.10
C LEU A 46 6.33 -0.18 -16.58
N LEU A 47 7.09 0.56 -15.77
CA LEU A 47 7.58 1.90 -16.09
C LEU A 47 8.84 1.89 -16.98
N GLY A 48 9.41 0.71 -17.24
CA GLY A 48 10.65 0.56 -18.01
C GLY A 48 11.92 1.00 -17.28
N GLU A 49 11.86 1.22 -15.96
CA GLU A 49 13.04 1.47 -15.12
C GLU A 49 13.89 0.20 -14.94
N LEU A 50 13.26 -0.98 -15.05
CA LEU A 50 13.93 -2.28 -15.09
C LEU A 50 13.64 -3.00 -16.40
N GLN A 51 14.64 -3.71 -16.91
CA GLN A 51 14.49 -4.57 -18.08
C GLN A 51 14.10 -5.99 -17.65
N PRO A 52 13.09 -6.60 -18.25
CA PRO A 52 12.76 -7.99 -17.97
C PRO A 52 13.85 -8.93 -18.51
N ALA A 53 14.03 -10.09 -17.87
CA ALA A 53 14.98 -11.11 -18.32
C ALA A 53 14.46 -11.90 -19.54
N LYS A 54 13.13 -11.99 -19.66
CA LYS A 54 12.39 -12.59 -20.78
C LYS A 54 11.16 -11.74 -21.04
N GLY A 55 10.66 -11.72 -22.27
CA GLY A 55 9.46 -10.98 -22.64
C GLY A 55 9.75 -9.53 -22.99
N GLU A 56 8.70 -8.75 -23.19
CA GLU A 56 8.80 -7.34 -23.56
C GLU A 56 7.78 -6.47 -22.82
N VAL A 57 8.19 -5.23 -22.51
CA VAL A 57 7.32 -4.18 -22.00
C VAL A 57 7.32 -3.04 -23.01
N ASN A 58 6.16 -2.78 -23.60
CA ASN A 58 5.94 -1.71 -24.55
C ASN A 58 5.18 -0.58 -23.86
N ALA A 59 5.91 0.46 -23.46
CA ALA A 59 5.32 1.69 -22.95
C ALA A 59 4.69 2.49 -24.10
N GLY A 60 3.57 3.17 -23.81
CA GLY A 60 2.93 4.06 -24.79
C GLY A 60 3.79 5.27 -25.13
N THR A 61 3.58 5.87 -26.30
CA THR A 61 4.23 7.14 -26.66
C THR A 61 3.69 8.30 -25.82
N ASN A 62 4.57 9.24 -25.43
CA ASN A 62 4.23 10.45 -24.64
C ASN A 62 3.66 10.17 -23.24
N LEU A 63 4.18 9.17 -22.53
CA LEU A 63 3.86 9.03 -21.10
C LEU A 63 4.44 10.20 -20.31
N GLN A 64 3.57 10.84 -19.53
CA GLN A 64 3.91 11.87 -18.54
C GLN A 64 3.62 11.24 -17.18
N ILE A 65 4.68 10.72 -16.57
CA ILE A 65 4.60 9.92 -15.35
C ILE A 65 4.76 10.84 -14.14
N ALA A 66 3.75 10.90 -13.29
CA ALA A 66 3.86 11.44 -11.95
C ALA A 66 4.01 10.28 -10.97
N TYR A 67 5.10 10.27 -10.21
CA TYR A 67 5.37 9.25 -9.20
C TYR A 67 5.29 9.89 -7.82
N PHE A 68 4.39 9.39 -6.98
CA PHE A 68 4.35 9.72 -5.56
C PHE A 68 5.11 8.65 -4.78
N ASP A 69 6.29 9.05 -4.33
CA ASP A 69 7.12 8.31 -3.39
C ASP A 69 7.51 9.33 -2.31
N GLN A 70 7.33 8.95 -1.04
CA GLN A 70 7.74 9.76 0.10
C GLN A 70 9.21 10.19 0.01
N TYR A 71 10.07 9.42 -0.67
CA TYR A 71 11.48 9.74 -0.85
C TYR A 71 11.80 10.64 -2.05
N ARG A 72 10.90 10.77 -3.04
CA ARG A 72 11.18 11.51 -4.30
C ARG A 72 10.51 12.88 -4.37
N ALA A 73 9.38 13.08 -3.69
CA ALA A 73 8.69 14.36 -3.71
C ALA A 73 9.36 15.35 -2.74
N VAL A 74 10.32 16.13 -3.25
CA VAL A 74 11.06 17.09 -2.42
C VAL A 74 10.40 18.46 -2.46
N LEU A 75 10.01 18.96 -1.28
CA LEU A 75 9.68 20.37 -1.08
C LEU A 75 10.96 21.16 -0.82
N ARG A 76 11.05 22.35 -1.43
CA ARG A 76 12.12 23.31 -1.19
C ARG A 76 11.87 24.05 0.11
N GLU A 77 12.73 23.81 1.09
CA GLU A 77 12.61 24.41 2.43
C GLU A 77 12.82 25.92 2.46
N ASP A 78 13.51 26.45 1.45
CA ASP A 78 13.73 27.87 1.25
C ASP A 78 12.52 28.59 0.63
N TRP A 79 11.50 27.84 0.21
CA TRP A 79 10.32 28.35 -0.48
C TRP A 79 9.06 28.32 0.40
N SER A 80 8.10 29.15 0.06
CA SER A 80 6.73 29.10 0.57
C SER A 80 5.93 27.97 -0.08
N ALA A 81 4.74 27.71 0.46
CA ALA A 81 3.83 26.71 -0.11
C ALA A 81 3.44 27.05 -1.57
N ILE A 82 3.11 28.31 -1.85
CA ILE A 82 2.75 28.77 -3.19
C ILE A 82 3.90 28.63 -4.19
N GLU A 83 5.12 28.94 -3.78
CA GLU A 83 6.30 28.81 -4.64
C GLU A 83 6.60 27.34 -4.94
N ASN A 84 6.44 26.44 -3.97
CA ASN A 84 6.64 25.01 -4.16
C ASN A 84 5.69 24.37 -5.18
N VAL A 85 4.47 24.89 -5.30
CA VAL A 85 3.45 24.35 -6.21
C VAL A 85 3.51 25.02 -7.58
N ALA A 86 3.58 26.35 -7.61
CA ALA A 86 3.45 27.07 -8.86
C ALA A 86 4.79 27.37 -9.56
N GLU A 87 5.91 27.29 -8.84
CA GLU A 87 7.25 27.50 -9.38
C GLU A 87 7.37 28.83 -10.16
N GLY A 88 6.72 29.88 -9.63
CA GLY A 88 6.71 31.24 -10.22
C GLY A 88 5.55 31.52 -11.18
N ARG A 89 4.59 30.60 -11.35
CA ARG A 89 3.36 30.81 -12.12
C ARG A 89 2.24 31.38 -11.25
N ASP A 90 1.40 32.24 -11.81
CA ASP A 90 0.17 32.70 -11.11
C ASP A 90 -1.02 31.76 -11.32
N PHE A 91 -0.95 30.96 -12.40
CA PHE A 91 -2.03 30.07 -12.82
C PHE A 91 -1.48 28.68 -13.13
N LEU A 92 -2.29 27.69 -12.79
CA LEU A 92 -2.07 26.28 -13.10
C LEU A 92 -3.13 25.83 -14.11
N GLU A 93 -2.75 24.92 -14.99
CA GLU A 93 -3.65 24.37 -16.01
C GLU A 93 -3.90 22.88 -15.73
N PHE A 94 -5.18 22.50 -15.67
CA PHE A 94 -5.64 21.15 -15.38
C PHE A 94 -6.70 20.76 -16.40
N ASN A 95 -6.48 19.70 -17.18
CA ASN A 95 -7.46 19.21 -18.17
C ASN A 95 -8.01 20.32 -19.08
N GLY A 96 -7.16 21.29 -19.47
CA GLY A 96 -7.54 22.45 -20.29
C GLY A 96 -8.27 23.59 -19.55
N LYS A 97 -8.46 23.49 -18.23
CA LYS A 97 -9.00 24.54 -17.37
C LYS A 97 -7.87 25.27 -16.64
N ARG A 98 -7.92 26.60 -16.63
CA ARG A 98 -6.95 27.45 -15.95
C ARG A 98 -7.48 27.87 -14.58
N LYS A 99 -6.74 27.60 -13.51
CA LYS A 99 -7.08 27.97 -12.12
C LYS A 99 -5.98 28.81 -11.49
N HIS A 100 -6.35 29.85 -10.75
CA HIS A 100 -5.38 30.69 -10.04
C HIS A 100 -4.77 29.89 -8.88
N VAL A 101 -3.46 30.01 -8.65
CA VAL A 101 -2.75 29.19 -7.66
C VAL A 101 -3.33 29.31 -6.24
N HIS A 102 -3.72 30.50 -5.80
CA HIS A 102 -4.39 30.68 -4.51
C HIS A 102 -5.69 29.89 -4.39
N ALA A 103 -6.50 29.88 -5.45
CA ALA A 103 -7.76 29.12 -5.46
C ALA A 103 -7.51 27.61 -5.52
N TYR A 104 -6.42 27.19 -6.17
CA TYR A 104 -5.99 25.79 -6.17
C TYR A 104 -5.55 25.33 -4.78
N LEU A 105 -4.67 26.09 -4.13
CA LEU A 105 -4.19 25.78 -2.77
C LEU A 105 -5.32 25.78 -1.73
N GLN A 106 -6.41 26.53 -1.96
CA GLN A 106 -7.60 26.46 -1.12
C GLN A 106 -8.29 25.08 -1.18
N ASP A 107 -8.27 24.39 -2.32
CA ASP A 107 -8.79 23.01 -2.42
C ASP A 107 -7.97 22.05 -1.53
N PHE A 108 -6.69 22.36 -1.33
CA PHE A 108 -5.78 21.64 -0.43
C PHE A 108 -5.80 22.21 1.00
N MET A 109 -6.86 22.96 1.35
CA MET A 109 -7.11 23.54 2.67
C MET A 109 -6.05 24.55 3.15
N PHE A 110 -5.31 25.17 2.23
CA PHE A 110 -4.42 26.28 2.59
C PHE A 110 -5.16 27.62 2.58
N THR A 111 -5.12 28.32 3.71
CA THR A 111 -5.52 29.72 3.77
C THR A 111 -4.53 30.59 2.96
N PRO A 112 -4.93 31.78 2.48
CA PRO A 112 -4.01 32.68 1.76
C PRO A 112 -2.76 33.05 2.55
N GLU A 113 -2.87 33.15 3.87
CA GLU A 113 -1.73 33.41 4.76
C GLU A 113 -0.80 32.21 4.84
N ARG A 114 -1.36 31.00 5.02
CA ARG A 114 -0.58 29.75 5.05
C ARG A 114 0.10 29.47 3.71
N ALA A 115 -0.57 29.74 2.60
CA ALA A 115 0.00 29.59 1.25
C ALA A 115 1.26 30.44 1.02
N ARG A 116 1.37 31.60 1.68
CA ARG A 116 2.54 32.51 1.58
C ARG A 116 3.58 32.28 2.67
N ALA A 117 3.28 31.44 3.67
CA ALA A 117 4.21 31.14 4.74
C ALA A 117 5.34 30.23 4.24
N PRO A 118 6.57 30.34 4.80
CA PRO A 118 7.62 29.37 4.58
C PRO A 118 7.15 27.97 4.99
N ILE A 119 7.52 26.94 4.22
CA ILE A 119 7.07 25.56 4.50
C ILE A 119 7.59 25.01 5.83
N THR A 120 8.65 25.61 6.38
CA THR A 120 9.20 25.28 7.71
C THR A 120 8.21 25.54 8.86
N ARG A 121 7.13 26.29 8.61
CA ARG A 121 6.06 26.54 9.60
C ARG A 121 4.84 25.63 9.44
N LEU A 122 4.86 24.74 8.46
CA LEU A 122 3.78 23.80 8.21
C LEU A 122 3.92 22.56 9.10
N SER A 123 2.79 22.02 9.54
CA SER A 123 2.75 20.71 10.19
C SER A 123 3.12 19.59 9.21
N GLY A 124 3.35 18.36 9.73
CA GLY A 124 3.58 17.19 8.87
C GLY A 124 2.44 16.94 7.88
N GLY A 125 1.19 16.94 8.36
CA GLY A 125 0.00 16.80 7.50
C GLY A 125 -0.15 17.93 6.48
N GLU A 126 0.11 19.19 6.87
CA GLU A 126 0.14 20.31 5.92
C GLU A 126 1.25 20.13 4.87
N ARG A 127 2.43 19.62 5.23
CA ARG A 127 3.49 19.31 4.25
C ARG A 127 3.05 18.19 3.29
N ASN A 128 2.35 17.16 3.77
CA ASN A 128 1.82 16.10 2.90
C ASN A 128 0.74 16.62 1.95
N ARG A 129 -0.20 17.45 2.42
CA ARG A 129 -1.15 18.14 1.53
C ARG A 129 -0.45 18.99 0.48
N LEU A 130 0.62 19.68 0.86
CA LEU A 130 1.42 20.46 -0.09
C LEU A 130 2.14 19.59 -1.12
N LEU A 131 2.63 18.42 -0.72
CA LEU A 131 3.23 17.44 -1.62
C LEU A 131 2.22 16.95 -2.65
N LEU A 132 1.01 16.60 -2.20
CA LEU A 132 -0.09 16.24 -3.10
C LEU A 132 -0.43 17.40 -4.04
N ALA A 133 -0.55 18.62 -3.53
CA ALA A 133 -0.80 19.81 -4.35
C ALA A 133 0.28 20.01 -5.42
N LYS A 134 1.55 19.82 -5.06
CA LYS A 134 2.66 19.92 -6.00
C LYS A 134 2.61 18.82 -7.06
N LEU A 135 2.30 17.58 -6.67
CA LEU A 135 2.19 16.43 -7.56
C LEU A 135 1.08 16.63 -8.59
N PHE A 136 -0.13 16.96 -8.14
CA PHE A 136 -1.30 17.12 -9.01
C PHE A 136 -1.27 18.42 -9.82
N ALA A 137 -0.43 19.40 -9.47
CA ALA A 137 -0.17 20.59 -10.28
C ALA A 137 0.62 20.34 -11.56
N GLN A 138 1.28 19.18 -11.68
CA GLN A 138 2.04 18.81 -12.87
C GLN A 138 1.15 18.02 -13.85
N PRO A 139 1.25 18.27 -15.17
CA PRO A 139 0.54 17.47 -16.15
C PRO A 139 1.05 16.03 -16.12
N SER A 140 0.15 15.07 -15.90
CA SER A 140 0.43 13.64 -15.94
C SER A 140 -0.69 12.88 -16.61
N ASN A 141 -0.34 11.78 -17.27
CA ASN A 141 -1.28 10.84 -17.86
C ASN A 141 -1.10 9.42 -17.31
N LEU A 142 -0.06 9.19 -16.50
CA LEU A 142 0.15 8.03 -15.68
C LEU A 142 0.56 8.50 -14.27
N LEU A 143 -0.24 8.14 -13.28
CA LEU A 143 0.01 8.43 -11.88
C LEU A 143 0.38 7.13 -11.17
N VAL A 144 1.51 7.13 -10.48
CA VAL A 144 1.99 5.99 -9.69
C VAL A 144 2.02 6.42 -8.23
N MET A 145 1.32 5.69 -7.38
CA MET A 145 1.21 5.96 -5.96
C MET A 145 1.75 4.73 -5.21
N ASP A 146 2.87 4.88 -4.50
CA ASP A 146 3.49 3.77 -3.74
C ASP A 146 3.34 4.03 -2.23
N GLU A 147 2.45 3.28 -1.59
CA GLU A 147 2.04 3.42 -0.19
C GLU A 147 1.65 4.86 0.21
N PRO A 148 0.68 5.48 -0.48
CA PRO A 148 0.37 6.88 -0.27
C PRO A 148 -0.32 7.15 1.08
N THR A 149 -0.84 6.13 1.77
CA THR A 149 -1.71 6.26 2.95
C THR A 149 -0.95 6.32 4.28
N ASN A 150 0.30 5.87 4.34
CA ASN A 150 1.02 5.61 5.61
C ASN A 150 1.22 6.83 6.52
N ASP A 151 1.30 8.04 5.97
CA ASP A 151 1.60 9.28 6.72
C ASP A 151 0.51 10.35 6.53
N LEU A 152 -0.68 9.94 6.11
CA LEU A 152 -1.79 10.86 5.90
C LEU A 152 -2.71 10.88 7.13
N ASP A 153 -3.07 12.10 7.54
CA ASP A 153 -4.23 12.25 8.42
C ASP A 153 -5.52 11.96 7.64
N VAL A 154 -6.62 11.73 8.37
CA VAL A 154 -7.92 11.36 7.78
C VAL A 154 -8.39 12.41 6.76
N GLU A 155 -8.23 13.70 7.07
CA GLU A 155 -8.62 14.79 6.15
C GLU A 155 -7.84 14.74 4.83
N THR A 156 -6.54 14.43 4.90
CA THR A 156 -5.68 14.34 3.71
C THR A 156 -5.94 13.07 2.93
N LEU A 157 -6.30 11.97 3.60
CA LEU A 157 -6.71 10.73 2.96
C LEU A 157 -8.00 10.93 2.15
N GLU A 158 -9.03 11.56 2.74
CA GLU A 158 -10.28 11.89 2.05
C GLU A 158 -10.03 12.80 0.83
N LEU A 159 -9.18 13.81 0.99
CA LEU A 159 -8.76 14.67 -0.12
C LEU A 159 -8.05 13.87 -1.23
N LEU A 160 -7.18 12.93 -0.85
CA LEU A 160 -6.48 12.09 -1.82
C LEU A 160 -7.46 11.19 -2.59
N GLU A 161 -8.45 10.60 -1.91
CA GLU A 161 -9.51 9.82 -2.56
C GLU A 161 -10.29 10.67 -3.58
N GLU A 162 -10.67 11.90 -3.22
CA GLU A 162 -11.35 12.82 -4.14
C GLU A 162 -10.49 13.15 -5.36
N LEU A 163 -9.23 13.52 -5.14
CA LEU A 163 -8.28 13.85 -6.21
C LEU A 163 -8.05 12.67 -7.16
N LEU A 164 -7.93 11.46 -6.62
CA LEU A 164 -7.80 10.25 -7.42
C LEU A 164 -9.12 9.91 -8.13
N GLY A 165 -10.27 10.13 -7.49
CA GLY A 165 -11.61 10.04 -8.07
C GLY A 165 -11.74 10.87 -9.36
N ASP A 166 -11.27 12.11 -9.33
CA ASP A 166 -11.34 13.04 -10.46
C ASP A 166 -10.21 12.89 -11.49
N TYR A 167 -9.17 12.12 -11.18
CA TYR A 167 -8.04 11.93 -12.08
C TYR A 167 -8.42 11.09 -13.32
N THR A 168 -8.28 11.69 -14.50
CA THR A 168 -8.68 11.08 -15.78
C THR A 168 -7.59 10.24 -16.45
N GLY A 169 -6.37 10.29 -15.94
CA GLY A 169 -5.25 9.49 -16.43
C GLY A 169 -5.29 8.05 -15.91
N THR A 170 -4.27 7.28 -16.26
CA THR A 170 -4.08 5.92 -15.72
C THR A 170 -3.48 5.99 -14.32
N LEU A 171 -3.98 5.19 -13.38
CA LEU A 171 -3.49 5.09 -12.01
C LEU A 171 -2.91 3.70 -11.74
N LEU A 172 -1.70 3.65 -11.20
CA LEU A 172 -1.12 2.47 -10.56
C LEU A 172 -0.97 2.76 -9.07
N LEU A 173 -1.67 2.00 -8.24
CA LEU A 173 -1.70 2.20 -6.80
C LEU A 173 -1.14 0.97 -6.08
N VAL A 174 -0.13 1.17 -5.25
CA VAL A 174 0.31 0.20 -4.25
C VAL A 174 -0.15 0.72 -2.89
N SER A 175 -0.93 -0.07 -2.17
CA SER A 175 -1.35 0.27 -0.81
C SER A 175 -1.65 -1.01 -0.03
N HIS A 176 -1.48 -0.94 1.28
CA HIS A 176 -2.02 -1.93 2.21
C HIS A 176 -3.41 -1.57 2.76
N ASP A 177 -3.90 -0.38 2.47
CA ASP A 177 -5.23 0.09 2.89
C ASP A 177 -6.31 -0.48 1.95
N ARG A 178 -7.15 -1.35 2.52
CA ARG A 178 -8.16 -2.12 1.78
C ARG A 178 -9.32 -1.24 1.34
N ASP A 179 -9.76 -0.34 2.22
CA ASP A 179 -10.89 0.54 1.95
C ASP A 179 -10.50 1.57 0.89
N PHE A 180 -9.29 2.12 1.00
CA PHE A 180 -8.74 3.03 0.00
C PHE A 180 -8.62 2.38 -1.38
N ILE A 181 -8.14 1.13 -1.46
CA ILE A 181 -8.09 0.37 -2.71
C ILE A 181 -9.51 0.20 -3.28
N ASP A 182 -10.46 -0.26 -2.47
CA ASP A 182 -11.84 -0.50 -2.89
C ASP A 182 -12.53 0.77 -3.42
N ASN A 183 -12.21 1.92 -2.85
CA ASN A 183 -12.77 3.21 -3.27
C ASN A 183 -12.18 3.75 -4.58
N VAL A 184 -10.92 3.43 -4.87
CA VAL A 184 -10.14 4.14 -5.90
C VAL A 184 -9.91 3.31 -7.16
N VAL A 185 -9.72 1.98 -7.05
CA VAL A 185 -9.28 1.14 -8.17
C VAL A 185 -10.44 0.41 -8.84
N THR A 186 -10.26 0.08 -10.12
CA THR A 186 -11.25 -0.67 -10.94
C THR A 186 -10.85 -2.12 -11.15
N SER A 187 -9.58 -2.44 -10.95
CA SER A 187 -9.00 -3.77 -11.13
C SER A 187 -7.77 -3.91 -10.23
N THR A 188 -7.39 -5.15 -9.93
CA THR A 188 -6.25 -5.45 -9.06
C THR A 188 -5.30 -6.47 -9.71
N LEU A 189 -4.00 -6.22 -9.54
CA LEU A 189 -2.91 -7.14 -9.82
C LEU A 189 -2.42 -7.69 -8.48
N VAL A 190 -2.59 -8.99 -8.27
CA VAL A 190 -2.32 -9.64 -7.00
C VAL A 190 -1.06 -10.50 -7.13
N MET A 191 -0.09 -10.28 -6.25
CA MET A 191 1.10 -11.11 -6.13
C MET A 191 0.74 -12.39 -5.38
N GLU A 192 0.50 -13.49 -6.10
CA GLU A 192 0.05 -14.77 -5.53
C GLU A 192 1.19 -15.63 -4.95
N GLY A 193 2.43 -15.20 -5.14
CA GLY A 193 3.64 -15.92 -4.73
C GLY A 193 4.37 -16.57 -5.90
N ASP A 194 5.64 -16.94 -5.67
CA ASP A 194 6.53 -17.55 -6.68
C ASP A 194 6.62 -16.78 -8.02
N GLY A 195 6.39 -15.47 -7.98
CA GLY A 195 6.36 -14.58 -9.15
C GLY A 195 5.08 -14.66 -9.99
N VAL A 196 4.05 -15.39 -9.55
CA VAL A 196 2.73 -15.41 -10.19
C VAL A 196 1.98 -14.13 -9.85
N ILE A 197 1.38 -13.54 -10.87
CA ILE A 197 0.54 -12.35 -10.74
C ILE A 197 -0.84 -12.69 -11.31
N GLY A 198 -1.86 -12.62 -10.46
CA GLY A 198 -3.27 -12.75 -10.86
C GLY A 198 -3.87 -11.39 -11.21
N GLU A 199 -4.75 -11.34 -12.19
CA GLU A 199 -5.48 -10.14 -12.59
C GLU A 199 -6.97 -10.31 -12.26
N TYR A 200 -7.52 -9.34 -11.54
CA TYR A 200 -8.88 -9.39 -11.00
C TYR A 200 -9.62 -8.09 -11.28
N VAL A 201 -10.92 -8.20 -11.54
CA VAL A 201 -11.81 -7.04 -11.68
C VAL A 201 -12.32 -6.66 -10.30
N GLY A 202 -12.32 -5.35 -10.00
CA GLY A 202 -12.71 -4.82 -8.70
C GLY A 202 -11.53 -4.60 -7.75
N GLY A 203 -11.86 -4.18 -6.54
CA GLY A 203 -10.91 -3.85 -5.49
C GLY A 203 -10.43 -5.06 -4.68
N TYR A 204 -9.87 -4.79 -3.50
CA TYR A 204 -9.43 -5.78 -2.54
C TYR A 204 -10.58 -6.72 -2.12
N SER A 205 -11.75 -6.16 -1.80
CA SER A 205 -12.91 -6.95 -1.34
C SER A 205 -13.39 -7.94 -2.41
N ASP A 206 -13.36 -7.56 -3.67
CA ASP A 206 -13.81 -8.41 -4.78
C ASP A 206 -12.83 -9.56 -5.02
N TRP A 207 -11.52 -9.27 -4.98
CA TRP A 207 -10.49 -10.30 -5.03
C TRP A 207 -10.62 -11.28 -3.85
N GLN A 208 -10.84 -10.79 -2.62
CA GLN A 208 -10.97 -11.65 -1.44
C GLN A 208 -12.17 -12.60 -1.55
N ARG A 209 -13.31 -12.11 -2.07
CA ARG A 209 -14.49 -12.97 -2.35
C ARG A 209 -14.18 -14.03 -3.39
N TYR A 210 -13.46 -13.67 -4.46
CA TYR A 210 -13.03 -14.63 -5.47
C TYR A 210 -12.12 -15.70 -4.84
N ALA A 211 -11.09 -15.31 -4.09
CA ALA A 211 -10.17 -16.22 -3.43
C ALA A 211 -10.90 -17.20 -2.50
N ALA A 212 -11.85 -16.71 -1.68
CA ALA A 212 -12.67 -17.56 -0.82
C ALA A 212 -13.55 -18.56 -1.60
N SER A 213 -14.04 -18.16 -2.78
CA SER A 213 -14.87 -19.02 -3.64
C SER A 213 -14.06 -20.15 -4.29
N VAL A 214 -12.77 -19.93 -4.56
CA VAL A 214 -11.86 -20.94 -5.13
C VAL A 214 -11.28 -21.85 -4.05
N ALA A 215 -11.03 -21.33 -2.85
CA ALA A 215 -10.54 -22.09 -1.70
C ALA A 215 -11.59 -23.06 -1.12
N THR A 216 -12.89 -22.79 -1.34
CA THR A 216 -13.97 -23.70 -0.96
C THR A 216 -14.21 -24.68 -2.10
N PRO A 217 -13.86 -25.99 -1.98
CA PRO A 217 -14.26 -26.96 -2.99
C PRO A 217 -15.79 -26.94 -3.05
N ALA A 218 -16.34 -26.74 -4.25
CA ALA A 218 -17.77 -26.82 -4.49
C ALA A 218 -18.33 -28.06 -3.78
N ALA A 219 -19.09 -27.85 -2.71
CA ALA A 219 -19.83 -28.92 -2.08
C ALA A 219 -20.76 -29.48 -3.16
N ALA A 220 -20.45 -30.67 -3.66
CA ALA A 220 -21.24 -31.38 -4.64
C ALA A 220 -22.72 -31.35 -4.20
N PRO A 221 -23.67 -31.09 -5.10
CA PRO A 221 -25.07 -30.94 -4.73
C PRO A 221 -25.53 -32.18 -3.98
N ALA A 222 -26.03 -31.97 -2.76
CA ALA A 222 -26.45 -33.02 -1.84
C ALA A 222 -27.45 -33.97 -2.50
N ALA A 223 -27.00 -35.17 -2.85
CA ALA A 223 -27.88 -36.28 -3.18
C ALA A 223 -28.69 -36.66 -1.93
N LYS A 224 -30.00 -36.88 -2.13
CA LYS A 224 -30.98 -37.25 -1.10
C LYS A 224 -30.49 -38.40 -0.19
N PRO A 225 -30.80 -38.37 1.11
CA PRO A 225 -30.36 -39.41 2.04
C PRO A 225 -31.23 -40.66 1.92
N ALA A 226 -30.61 -41.82 1.66
CA ALA A 226 -31.21 -43.13 1.86
C ALA A 226 -30.39 -43.92 2.89
N ALA A 227 -31.08 -44.23 4.00
CA ALA A 227 -30.92 -45.30 5.01
C ALA A 227 -29.53 -45.91 5.34
N ALA A 228 -29.22 -45.90 6.64
CA ALA A 228 -28.12 -46.56 7.36
C ALA A 228 -28.20 -48.12 7.30
N ALA A 229 -27.22 -48.98 7.64
CA ALA A 229 -25.97 -48.98 8.44
C ALA A 229 -25.20 -50.33 8.13
N PRO A 230 -24.24 -50.86 8.94
CA PRO A 230 -22.93 -50.38 9.42
C PRO A 230 -21.77 -51.42 9.25
N ALA A 231 -20.49 -51.01 9.28
CA ALA A 231 -19.38 -51.85 9.82
C ALA A 231 -18.01 -51.13 9.95
N ALA A 232 -17.58 -50.98 11.21
CA ALA A 232 -16.26 -51.23 11.81
C ALA A 232 -14.92 -50.66 11.26
N THR A 233 -14.26 -49.97 12.21
CA THR A 233 -12.81 -49.95 12.54
C THR A 233 -11.79 -49.26 11.63
N ALA A 234 -11.24 -48.13 12.10
CA ALA A 234 -9.88 -48.07 12.65
C ALA A 234 -9.64 -46.71 13.36
N ALA A 235 -9.03 -46.74 14.54
CA ALA A 235 -8.76 -45.57 15.37
C ALA A 235 -7.35 -44.99 15.11
N ALA A 236 -7.33 -43.66 14.95
CA ALA A 236 -6.26 -42.68 15.23
C ALA A 236 -5.02 -42.63 14.29
N PRO A 237 -4.55 -41.40 13.92
CA PRO A 237 -4.14 -40.36 14.87
C PRO A 237 -4.90 -39.03 14.68
N ALA A 238 -6.03 -38.87 15.36
CA ALA A 238 -6.79 -37.59 15.39
C ALA A 238 -6.50 -36.74 16.65
N ALA A 239 -5.84 -37.30 17.66
CA ALA A 239 -5.68 -36.65 18.97
C ALA A 239 -4.56 -35.59 19.01
N GLN A 240 -3.51 -35.70 18.19
CA GLN A 240 -2.45 -34.69 18.09
C GLN A 240 -2.88 -33.49 17.23
N LYS A 241 -3.52 -33.74 16.08
CA LYS A 241 -4.05 -32.67 15.21
C LYS A 241 -5.11 -31.83 15.91
N ARG A 242 -5.98 -32.43 16.74
CA ARG A 242 -6.97 -31.68 17.53
C ARG A 242 -6.35 -30.83 18.66
N LYS A 243 -5.21 -31.26 19.23
CA LYS A 243 -4.50 -30.46 20.25
C LYS A 243 -3.70 -29.31 19.63
N LEU A 244 -3.15 -29.49 18.42
CA LEU A 244 -2.53 -28.41 17.63
C LEU A 244 -3.60 -27.38 17.23
N ALA A 245 -4.69 -27.83 16.61
CA ALA A 245 -5.80 -26.94 16.22
C ALA A 245 -6.42 -26.16 17.38
N TYR A 246 -6.53 -26.76 18.58
CA TYR A 246 -7.01 -26.04 19.78
C TYR A 246 -6.00 -25.01 20.31
N LYS A 247 -4.70 -25.29 20.18
CA LYS A 247 -3.64 -24.33 20.57
C LYS A 247 -3.56 -23.18 19.57
N GLU A 248 -3.61 -23.47 18.27
CA GLU A 248 -3.60 -22.51 17.18
C GLU A 248 -4.83 -21.59 17.23
N ALA A 249 -6.02 -22.13 17.49
CA ALA A 249 -7.23 -21.32 17.69
C ALA A 249 -7.13 -20.39 18.92
N ARG A 250 -6.58 -20.88 20.03
CA ARG A 250 -6.37 -20.05 21.24
C ARG A 250 -5.26 -19.01 21.05
N GLU A 251 -4.25 -19.33 20.25
CA GLU A 251 -3.18 -18.40 19.85
C GLU A 251 -3.76 -17.27 18.99
N LEU A 252 -4.61 -17.60 18.01
CA LEU A 252 -5.33 -16.63 17.17
C LEU A 252 -6.27 -15.73 17.99
N GLU A 253 -6.94 -16.24 19.02
CA GLU A 253 -7.74 -15.41 19.93
C GLU A 253 -6.91 -14.46 20.82
N GLN A 254 -5.63 -14.77 21.04
CA GLN A 254 -4.74 -13.99 21.91
C GLN A 254 -3.87 -13.00 21.16
N LEU A 255 -3.53 -13.29 19.90
CA LEU A 255 -2.67 -12.46 19.05
C LEU A 255 -3.15 -11.00 18.92
N PRO A 256 -4.45 -10.70 18.72
CA PRO A 256 -4.92 -9.32 18.69
C PRO A 256 -4.60 -8.53 19.96
N LYS A 257 -4.71 -9.16 21.14
CA LYS A 257 -4.38 -8.51 22.43
C LYS A 257 -2.89 -8.32 22.62
N THR A 258 -2.09 -9.25 22.09
CA THR A 258 -0.63 -9.14 22.11
C THR A 258 -0.17 -8.03 21.18
N ILE A 259 -0.78 -7.91 20.00
CA ILE A 259 -0.52 -6.84 19.03
C ILE A 259 -0.88 -5.47 19.62
N GLU A 260 -2.10 -5.31 20.14
CA GLU A 260 -2.55 -4.05 20.77
C GLU A 260 -1.60 -3.60 21.90
N LYS A 261 -1.10 -4.55 22.69
CA LYS A 261 -0.11 -4.25 23.74
C LYS A 261 1.23 -3.81 23.15
N LEU A 262 1.74 -4.52 22.14
CA LEU A 262 3.03 -4.23 21.51
C LEU A 262 2.99 -2.89 20.76
N GLU A 263 1.87 -2.56 20.11
CA GLU A 263 1.61 -1.24 19.50
C GLU A 263 1.68 -0.14 20.56
N GLY A 264 1.01 -0.31 21.70
CA GLY A 264 1.08 0.64 22.81
C GLY A 264 2.49 0.78 23.41
N ASP A 265 3.26 -0.32 23.49
CA ASP A 265 4.65 -0.29 23.94
C ASP A 265 5.55 0.46 22.93
N VAL A 266 5.34 0.30 21.62
CA VAL A 266 6.04 1.07 20.56
C VAL A 266 5.68 2.54 20.63
N GLU A 267 4.40 2.88 20.77
CA GLU A 267 3.93 4.27 20.88
C GLU A 267 4.53 4.97 22.11
N GLY A 268 4.57 4.29 23.25
CA GLY A 268 5.17 4.82 24.48
C GLY A 268 6.67 5.06 24.36
N LEU A 269 7.41 4.09 23.78
CA LEU A 269 8.86 4.20 23.57
C LEU A 269 9.22 5.28 22.54
N THR A 270 8.42 5.41 21.49
CA THR A 270 8.59 6.45 20.46
C THR A 270 8.27 7.83 20.99
N SER A 271 7.19 7.96 21.78
CA SER A 271 6.82 9.22 22.45
C SER A 271 7.91 9.71 23.40
N ALA A 272 8.59 8.80 24.10
CA ALA A 272 9.71 9.15 24.95
C ALA A 272 10.91 9.70 24.15
N MET A 273 11.12 9.27 22.90
CA MET A 273 12.17 9.80 22.00
C MET A 273 11.83 11.16 21.40
N ASN A 274 10.55 11.53 21.34
CA ASN A 274 10.08 12.82 20.85
C ASN A 274 10.26 13.95 21.88
N ASP A 275 10.56 13.63 23.15
CA ASP A 275 10.90 14.62 24.16
C ASP A 275 12.34 15.15 23.95
N PRO A 276 12.56 16.47 23.76
CA PRO A 276 13.90 17.03 23.57
C PRO A 276 14.88 16.74 24.73
N SER A 277 14.37 16.51 25.94
CA SER A 277 15.19 16.14 27.12
C SER A 277 15.70 14.70 27.06
N PHE A 278 15.15 13.85 26.19
CA PHE A 278 15.58 12.46 26.02
C PHE A 278 17.02 12.35 25.53
N TYR A 279 17.42 13.20 24.59
CA TYR A 279 18.79 13.24 24.06
C TYR A 279 19.81 13.87 25.02
N THR A 280 19.36 14.42 26.14
CA THR A 280 20.24 14.93 27.21
C THR A 280 20.60 13.86 28.26
N ARG A 281 20.01 12.66 28.16
CA ARG A 281 20.31 11.50 29.01
C ARG A 281 21.67 10.88 28.65
N SER A 282 22.14 9.93 29.46
CA SER A 282 23.41 9.26 29.15
C SER A 282 23.33 8.44 27.86
N SER A 283 24.44 8.35 27.14
CA SER A 283 24.52 7.57 25.88
C SER A 283 24.12 6.10 26.06
N ALA A 284 24.38 5.51 27.24
CA ALA A 284 23.96 4.15 27.57
C ALA A 284 22.43 4.01 27.66
N GLU A 285 21.74 5.00 28.25
CA GLU A 285 20.28 5.00 28.38
C GLU A 285 19.57 5.21 27.04
N VAL A 286 20.09 6.11 26.19
CA VAL A 286 19.57 6.35 24.83
C VAL A 286 19.74 5.10 23.96
N THR A 287 20.90 4.44 24.04
CA THR A 287 21.17 3.21 23.30
C THR A 287 20.27 2.07 23.77
N ALA A 288 20.09 1.91 25.09
CA ALA A 288 19.21 0.89 25.65
C ALA A 288 17.73 1.09 25.24
N HIS A 289 17.24 2.34 25.24
CA HIS A 289 15.90 2.64 24.75
C HIS A 289 15.73 2.34 23.26
N THR A 290 16.71 2.72 22.44
CA THR A 290 16.66 2.48 20.99
C THR A 290 16.68 0.98 20.69
N GLN A 291 17.48 0.20 21.43
CA GLN A 291 17.50 -1.26 21.33
C GLN A 291 16.17 -1.89 21.79
N GLN A 292 15.56 -1.35 22.85
CA GLN A 292 14.27 -1.81 23.34
C GLN A 292 13.17 -1.53 22.31
N LEU A 293 13.15 -0.35 21.70
CA LEU A 293 12.21 -0.01 20.64
C LEU A 293 12.37 -0.95 19.43
N ALA A 294 13.60 -1.15 18.96
CA ALA A 294 13.88 -2.07 17.86
C ALA A 294 13.45 -3.51 18.17
N LYS A 295 13.60 -3.94 19.42
CA LYS A 295 13.17 -5.27 19.87
C LYS A 295 11.65 -5.40 19.88
N VAL A 296 10.93 -4.44 20.47
CA VAL A 296 9.46 -4.47 20.55
C VAL A 296 8.86 -4.39 19.14
N GLN A 297 9.46 -3.59 18.25
CA GLN A 297 9.07 -3.53 16.84
C GLN A 297 9.21 -4.89 16.15
N ALA A 298 10.35 -5.58 16.33
CA ALA A 298 10.55 -6.91 15.75
C ALA A 298 9.59 -7.97 16.33
N GLU A 299 9.23 -7.86 17.62
CA GLU A 299 8.22 -8.72 18.25
C GLU A 299 6.82 -8.45 17.71
N LEU A 300 6.47 -7.19 17.44
CA LEU A 300 5.22 -6.78 16.81
C LEU A 300 5.12 -7.33 15.38
N ASP A 301 6.18 -7.15 14.58
CA ASP A 301 6.26 -7.66 13.21
C ASP A 301 6.09 -9.19 13.17
N ALA A 302 6.72 -9.90 14.12
CA ALA A 302 6.58 -11.35 14.25
C ALA A 302 5.17 -11.77 14.68
N ALA A 303 4.52 -11.00 15.57
CA ALA A 303 3.14 -11.26 15.99
C ALA A 303 2.15 -11.09 14.84
N TYR A 304 2.31 -10.07 14.00
CA TYR A 304 1.51 -9.92 12.78
C TYR A 304 1.73 -11.06 11.79
N ALA A 305 2.97 -11.41 11.51
CA ALA A 305 3.29 -12.52 10.61
C ALA A 305 2.68 -13.85 11.10
N ARG A 306 2.68 -14.06 12.44
CA ARG A 306 2.09 -15.25 13.05
C ARG A 306 0.56 -15.24 13.03
N TRP A 307 -0.05 -14.07 13.18
CA TRP A 307 -1.50 -13.91 13.05
C TRP A 307 -1.96 -14.20 11.63
N GLU A 308 -1.23 -13.70 10.64
CA GLU A 308 -1.47 -13.97 9.21
C GLU A 308 -1.34 -15.45 8.88
N GLU A 309 -0.35 -16.15 9.45
CA GLU A 309 -0.17 -17.61 9.27
C GLU A 309 -1.33 -18.44 9.85
N LEU A 310 -1.95 -17.97 10.94
CA LEU A 310 -3.03 -18.70 11.63
C LEU A 310 -4.44 -18.35 11.13
N GLU A 311 -4.62 -17.18 10.51
CA GLU A 311 -5.90 -16.73 9.93
C GLU A 311 -6.10 -17.22 8.47
N GLY A 312 -5.01 -17.63 7.81
CA GLY A 312 -4.97 -18.18 6.45
C GLY A 312 -5.49 -19.61 6.27
#